data_AF-A0A9Q0H982-F1
#
_entry.id   AF-A0A9Q0H982-F1
#
_cell.length_a   1.000
_cell.length_b   1.000
_cell.length_c   1.000
_cell.angle_alpha   90.00
_cell.angle_beta   90.00
_cell.angle_gamma   90.00
#
_symmetry.space_group_name_H-M   'P 1'
#
loop_
_entity.id
_entity.type
_entity.pdbx_description
1 polymer ?
#
loop_
_entity_poly.entity_id
_entity_poly.type
_entity_poly.pdbx_seq_one_letter_code
_entity_poly.pdbx_strand_id
1 'polypeptide(L)'
;MEIPREETLYGVLHRFFAEIFFLDPNSSSASASFLERTKASFCHNAPLLREGFRNTSRDLLLWTRRGSPLRAILVVSVGTIILLALTGLLVFMLFFLAATINAVIISALMSIAAAGGFLAIFFACVMAIYIGALSVAAFAISTATVLTIIAVVIVTGWIGFFWVVWLATMKSMRLAKQSLSMTSSAVSAYSSSRRAHHHHEADKVD
;
A
#
# COMPACT_ATOMS: atom_id res chain seq x y z
N MET A 1 -79.26 -7.10 -0.29
CA MET A 1 -78.88 -8.42 0.25
C MET A 1 -77.37 -8.47 0.18
N GLU A 2 -76.72 -8.10 1.29
CA GLU A 2 -75.27 -7.91 1.39
C GLU A 2 -74.57 -9.26 1.51
N ILE A 3 -73.56 -9.47 0.66
CA ILE A 3 -72.70 -10.64 0.66
C ILE A 3 -71.61 -10.38 1.72
N PRO A 4 -71.46 -11.21 2.76
CA PRO A 4 -70.46 -10.98 3.78
C PRO A 4 -69.06 -11.22 3.19
N ARG A 5 -68.23 -10.18 3.25
CA ARG A 5 -66.81 -10.22 2.87
C ARG A 5 -66.04 -11.09 3.87
N GLU A 6 -65.79 -12.33 3.51
CA GLU A 6 -64.78 -13.15 4.17
C GLU A 6 -63.39 -12.66 3.71
N GLU A 7 -62.83 -11.76 4.51
CA GLU A 7 -61.42 -11.33 4.50
C GLU A 7 -60.53 -12.55 4.78
N THR A 8 -60.30 -13.35 3.73
CA THR A 8 -59.62 -14.63 3.81
C THR A 8 -58.10 -14.44 3.87
N LEU A 9 -57.45 -15.18 4.77
CA LEU A 9 -55.99 -15.30 4.98
C LEU A 9 -55.21 -15.45 3.66
N TYR A 10 -55.85 -16.07 2.67
CA TYR A 10 -55.36 -16.24 1.31
C TYR A 10 -55.16 -14.90 0.58
N GLY A 11 -56.08 -13.94 0.74
CA GLY A 11 -55.97 -12.61 0.15
C GLY A 11 -54.82 -11.80 0.74
N VAL A 12 -54.55 -11.96 2.04
CA VAL A 12 -53.42 -11.29 2.71
C VAL A 12 -52.10 -11.90 2.27
N LEU A 13 -52.01 -13.24 2.19
CA LEU A 13 -50.81 -13.93 1.72
C LEU A 13 -50.54 -13.64 0.24
N HIS A 14 -51.56 -13.67 -0.61
CA HIS A 14 -51.42 -13.36 -2.03
C HIS A 14 -51.00 -11.90 -2.25
N ARG A 15 -51.52 -10.96 -1.46
CA ARG A 15 -51.10 -9.55 -1.51
C ARG A 15 -49.65 -9.38 -1.05
N PHE A 16 -49.23 -10.10 -0.01
CA PHE A 16 -47.86 -10.10 0.48
C PHE A 16 -46.86 -10.66 -0.54
N PHE A 17 -47.22 -11.76 -1.22
CA PHE A 17 -46.40 -12.33 -2.29
C PHE A 17 -46.41 -11.46 -3.56
N ALA A 18 -47.54 -10.84 -3.91
CA ALA A 18 -47.63 -9.94 -5.05
C ALA A 18 -46.82 -8.65 -4.84
N GLU A 19 -46.78 -8.11 -3.62
CA GLU A 19 -46.02 -6.90 -3.27
C GLU A 19 -44.50 -7.16 -3.19
N ILE A 20 -44.10 -8.40 -2.91
CA ILE A 20 -42.70 -8.85 -2.97
C ILE A 20 -42.24 -9.12 -4.41
N PHE A 21 -43.12 -9.62 -5.29
CA PHE A 21 -42.77 -10.00 -6.66
C PHE A 21 -43.06 -8.93 -7.74
N PHE A 22 -44.04 -8.06 -7.52
CA PHE A 22 -44.41 -6.98 -8.45
C PHE A 22 -44.36 -5.63 -7.71
N LEU A 23 -43.22 -4.97 -7.84
CA LEU A 23 -42.93 -3.69 -7.22
C LEU A 23 -43.57 -2.53 -8.02
N ASP A 24 -44.33 -1.67 -7.35
CA ASP A 24 -44.86 -0.43 -7.89
C ASP A 24 -43.73 0.64 -7.99
N PRO A 25 -43.41 1.15 -9.20
CA PRO A 25 -42.26 2.03 -9.43
C PRO A 25 -42.39 3.48 -8.91
N ASN A 26 -43.48 3.86 -8.22
CA ASN A 26 -43.78 5.27 -7.93
C ASN A 26 -43.61 5.75 -6.47
N SER A 27 -42.87 5.03 -5.60
CA SER A 27 -42.57 5.56 -4.25
C SER A 27 -41.19 6.24 -4.17
N SER A 28 -41.21 7.52 -3.78
CA SER A 28 -40.12 8.48 -3.63
C SER A 28 -39.18 8.16 -2.46
N SER A 29 -38.58 6.97 -2.46
CA SER A 29 -37.60 6.54 -1.44
C SER A 29 -36.48 5.71 -2.07
N ALA A 30 -35.90 6.20 -3.16
CA ALA A 30 -34.90 5.50 -3.94
C ALA A 30 -33.48 5.43 -3.31
N SER A 31 -33.30 5.83 -2.04
CA SER A 31 -31.99 5.99 -1.39
C SER A 31 -31.83 5.27 -0.03
N ALA A 32 -32.69 4.30 0.29
CA ALA A 32 -32.52 3.44 1.48
C ALA A 32 -32.11 2.03 1.05
N SER A 33 -31.02 1.51 1.62
CA SER A 33 -30.43 0.22 1.25
C SER A 33 -31.46 -0.91 1.36
N PHE A 34 -31.44 -1.85 0.40
CA PHE A 34 -32.39 -2.97 0.34
C PHE A 34 -32.51 -3.72 1.69
N LEU A 35 -31.40 -3.86 2.43
CA LEU A 35 -31.37 -4.48 3.75
C LEU A 35 -32.15 -3.72 4.82
N GLU A 36 -32.16 -2.39 4.76
CA GLU A 36 -32.86 -1.55 5.73
C GLU A 36 -34.39 -1.64 5.53
N ARG A 37 -34.84 -1.75 4.27
CA ARG A 37 -36.25 -1.97 3.92
C ARG A 37 -36.70 -3.39 4.24
N THR A 38 -35.88 -4.41 3.98
CA THR A 38 -36.21 -5.80 4.35
C THR A 38 -36.28 -5.95 5.87
N LYS A 39 -35.35 -5.33 6.61
CA LYS A 39 -35.36 -5.31 8.07
C LYS A 39 -36.58 -4.57 8.62
N ALA A 40 -36.93 -3.40 8.07
CA ALA A 40 -38.10 -2.63 8.51
C ALA A 40 -39.41 -3.40 8.23
N SER A 41 -39.54 -4.01 7.05
CA SER A 41 -40.70 -4.82 6.69
C SER A 41 -40.81 -6.08 7.55
N PHE A 42 -39.69 -6.74 7.85
CA PHE A 42 -39.68 -7.92 8.72
C PHE A 42 -40.04 -7.57 10.17
N CYS A 43 -39.52 -6.45 10.70
CA CYS A 43 -39.87 -5.97 12.04
C CYS A 43 -41.34 -5.56 12.17
N HIS A 44 -41.93 -5.00 11.11
CA HIS A 44 -43.34 -4.60 11.11
C HIS A 44 -44.29 -5.81 11.01
N ASN A 45 -43.92 -6.84 10.25
CA ASN A 45 -44.78 -8.00 9.99
C ASN A 45 -44.56 -9.20 10.93
N ALA A 46 -43.42 -9.26 11.62
CA ALA A 46 -43.14 -10.28 12.64
C ALA A 46 -44.18 -10.38 13.77
N PRO A 47 -44.68 -9.27 14.37
CA PRO A 47 -45.72 -9.36 15.39
C PRO A 47 -47.04 -9.88 14.80
N LEU A 48 -47.40 -9.50 13.57
CA LEU A 48 -48.63 -9.95 12.90
C LEU A 48 -48.63 -11.46 12.62
N LEU A 49 -47.49 -12.00 12.16
CA LEU A 49 -47.31 -13.45 11.98
C LEU A 49 -47.40 -14.20 13.31
N ARG A 50 -46.81 -13.63 14.37
CA ARG A 50 -46.86 -14.20 15.72
C ARG A 50 -48.28 -14.19 16.29
N GLU A 51 -49.02 -13.11 16.12
CA GLU A 51 -50.42 -13.01 16.54
C GLU A 51 -51.30 -14.01 15.78
N GLY A 52 -51.11 -14.13 14.46
CA GLY A 52 -51.83 -15.10 13.62
C GLY A 52 -51.61 -16.55 14.07
N PHE A 53 -50.35 -16.94 14.28
CA PHE A 53 -50.02 -18.26 14.82
C PHE A 53 -50.67 -18.53 16.18
N ARG A 54 -50.64 -17.53 17.07
CA ARG A 54 -51.18 -17.66 18.42
C ARG A 54 -52.71 -17.81 18.39
N ASN A 55 -53.39 -17.10 17.50
CA ASN A 55 -54.85 -17.20 17.36
C ASN A 55 -55.28 -18.55 16.78
N THR A 56 -54.62 -19.01 15.71
CA THR A 56 -54.89 -20.34 15.11
C THR A 56 -54.62 -21.48 16.09
N SER A 57 -53.57 -21.38 16.92
CA SER A 57 -53.28 -22.38 17.96
C SER A 57 -54.38 -22.45 19.02
N ARG A 58 -54.97 -21.31 19.39
CA ARG A 58 -56.06 -21.23 20.37
C ARG A 58 -57.35 -21.81 19.82
N ASP A 59 -57.68 -21.52 18.56
CA ASP A 59 -58.86 -22.09 17.92
C ASP A 59 -58.74 -23.62 17.76
N LEU A 60 -57.55 -24.12 17.37
CA LEU A 60 -57.29 -25.55 17.32
C LEU A 60 -57.39 -26.23 18.70
N LEU A 61 -56.91 -25.57 19.76
CA LEU A 61 -57.03 -26.06 21.14
C LEU A 61 -58.47 -26.07 21.63
N LEU A 62 -59.25 -25.02 21.34
CA LEU A 62 -60.67 -24.98 21.70
C LEU A 62 -61.49 -26.01 20.91
N TRP A 63 -61.17 -26.21 19.63
CA TRP A 63 -61.80 -27.21 18.77
C TRP A 63 -61.51 -28.65 19.23
N THR A 64 -60.26 -28.94 19.62
CA THR A 64 -59.88 -30.25 20.18
C THR A 64 -60.53 -30.50 21.55
N ARG A 65 -60.73 -29.45 22.37
CA ARG A 65 -61.37 -29.57 23.68
C ARG A 65 -62.90 -29.74 23.62
N ARG A 66 -63.53 -29.33 22.50
CA ARG A 66 -65.00 -29.38 22.29
C ARG A 66 -65.46 -30.62 21.51
N GLY A 67 -64.53 -31.46 21.03
CA GLY A 67 -64.81 -32.66 20.21
C GLY A 67 -64.53 -34.00 20.92
N SER A 68 -65.02 -35.09 20.30
CA SER A 68 -64.83 -36.48 20.76
C SER A 68 -63.36 -36.89 20.92
N PRO A 69 -62.99 -37.72 21.91
CA PRO A 69 -61.61 -38.14 22.21
C PRO A 69 -60.83 -38.72 21.02
N LEU A 70 -61.51 -39.26 19.99
CA LEU A 70 -60.87 -39.73 18.75
C LEU A 70 -60.22 -38.61 17.94
N ARG A 71 -60.79 -37.38 17.95
CA ARG A 71 -60.20 -36.23 17.24
C ARG A 71 -58.93 -35.75 17.92
N ALA A 72 -58.86 -35.81 19.24
CA ALA A 72 -57.66 -35.45 19.99
C ALA A 72 -56.49 -36.39 19.65
N ILE A 73 -56.74 -37.70 19.62
CA ILE A 73 -55.72 -38.70 19.26
C ILE A 73 -55.23 -38.50 17.82
N LEU A 74 -56.15 -38.25 16.88
CA LEU A 74 -55.81 -38.00 15.48
C LEU A 74 -54.96 -36.73 15.30
N VAL A 75 -55.33 -35.64 15.97
CA VAL A 75 -54.59 -34.36 15.92
C VAL A 75 -53.21 -34.50 16.53
N VAL A 76 -53.07 -35.23 17.66
CA VAL A 76 -51.76 -35.48 18.28
C VAL A 76 -50.89 -36.31 17.34
N SER A 77 -51.42 -37.38 16.73
CA SER A 77 -50.68 -38.21 15.78
C SER A 77 -50.22 -37.43 14.54
N VAL A 78 -51.15 -36.77 13.85
CA VAL A 78 -50.85 -35.95 12.67
C VAL A 78 -49.90 -34.80 13.04
N GLY A 79 -50.12 -34.16 14.18
CA GLY A 79 -49.25 -33.12 14.72
C GLY A 79 -47.84 -33.62 14.97
N THR A 80 -47.68 -34.80 15.57
CA THR A 80 -46.34 -35.39 15.80
C THR A 80 -45.62 -35.73 14.49
N ILE A 81 -46.32 -36.22 13.47
CA ILE A 81 -45.74 -36.50 12.15
C ILE A 81 -45.27 -35.19 11.50
N ILE A 82 -46.10 -34.14 11.53
CA ILE A 82 -45.75 -32.83 11.00
C ILE A 82 -44.59 -32.22 11.78
N LEU A 83 -44.56 -32.33 13.11
CA LEU A 83 -43.45 -31.84 13.93
C LEU A 83 -42.14 -32.59 13.66
N LEU A 84 -42.20 -33.91 13.50
CA LEU A 84 -41.03 -34.70 13.08
C LEU A 84 -40.54 -34.26 11.69
N ALA A 85 -41.46 -34.08 10.73
CA ALA A 85 -41.12 -33.62 9.39
C ALA A 85 -40.53 -32.21 9.38
N LEU A 86 -41.10 -31.28 10.16
CA LEU A 86 -40.57 -29.91 10.31
C LEU A 86 -39.19 -29.93 10.95
N THR A 87 -38.98 -30.77 11.97
CA THR A 87 -37.69 -30.89 12.65
C THR A 87 -36.64 -31.43 11.68
N GLY A 88 -36.98 -32.45 10.90
CA GLY A 88 -36.10 -32.99 9.86
C GLY A 88 -35.76 -31.96 8.78
N LEU A 89 -36.76 -31.23 8.28
CA LEU A 89 -36.56 -30.16 7.31
C LEU A 89 -35.69 -29.02 7.88
N LEU A 90 -35.90 -28.66 9.15
CA LEU A 90 -35.15 -27.60 9.82
C LEU A 90 -33.67 -28.00 9.99
N VAL A 91 -33.40 -29.23 10.40
CA VAL A 91 -32.02 -29.76 10.48
C VAL A 91 -31.37 -29.79 9.10
N PHE A 92 -32.10 -30.22 8.07
CA PHE A 92 -31.61 -30.22 6.68
C PHE A 92 -31.26 -28.80 6.19
N MET A 93 -32.15 -27.82 6.43
CA MET A 93 -31.91 -26.42 6.09
C MET A 93 -30.71 -25.84 6.83
N LEU A 94 -30.55 -26.16 8.12
CA LEU A 94 -29.38 -25.73 8.90
C LEU A 94 -28.08 -26.34 8.36
N PHE A 95 -28.10 -27.62 7.97
CA PHE A 95 -26.94 -28.27 7.33
C PHE A 95 -26.59 -27.60 5.99
N PHE A 96 -27.57 -27.34 5.14
CA PHE A 96 -27.35 -26.67 3.86
C PHE A 96 -26.84 -25.24 4.06
N LEU A 97 -27.36 -24.52 5.06
CA LEU A 97 -26.89 -23.19 5.41
C LEU A 97 -25.44 -23.24 5.89
N ALA A 98 -25.10 -24.18 6.77
CA ALA A 98 -23.72 -24.40 7.22
C ALA A 98 -22.80 -24.76 6.04
N ALA A 99 -23.25 -25.62 5.13
CA ALA A 99 -22.52 -25.98 3.92
C ALA A 99 -22.30 -24.76 3.01
N THR A 100 -23.31 -23.91 2.84
CA THR A 100 -23.23 -22.69 2.04
C THR A 100 -22.25 -21.69 2.67
N ILE A 101 -22.32 -21.48 3.98
CA ILE A 101 -21.38 -20.61 4.71
C ILE A 101 -19.95 -21.15 4.55
N ASN A 102 -19.75 -22.45 4.73
CA ASN A 102 -18.43 -23.06 4.51
C ASN A 102 -17.95 -22.87 3.06
N ALA A 103 -18.82 -23.08 2.08
CA ALA A 103 -18.47 -22.85 0.67
C ALA A 103 -18.07 -21.39 0.40
N VAL A 104 -18.79 -20.43 0.99
CA VAL A 104 -18.45 -18.99 0.90
C VAL A 104 -17.09 -18.71 1.57
N ILE A 105 -16.84 -19.24 2.76
CA ILE A 105 -15.56 -19.05 3.48
C ILE A 105 -14.41 -19.62 2.65
N ILE A 106 -14.52 -20.86 2.15
CA ILE A 106 -13.46 -21.50 1.37
C ILE A 106 -13.22 -20.73 0.06
N SER A 107 -14.27 -20.31 -0.63
CA SER A 107 -14.17 -19.51 -1.86
C SER A 107 -13.51 -18.15 -1.59
N ALA A 108 -13.88 -17.48 -0.49
CA ALA A 108 -13.28 -16.21 -0.08
C ALA A 108 -11.80 -16.38 0.29
N LEU A 109 -11.45 -17.42 1.05
CA LEU A 109 -10.05 -17.74 1.37
C LEU A 109 -9.23 -18.02 0.12
N MET A 110 -9.78 -18.75 -0.84
CA MET A 110 -9.11 -19.03 -2.11
C MET A 110 -8.91 -17.76 -2.94
N SER A 111 -9.91 -16.88 -2.98
CA SER A 111 -9.82 -15.57 -3.64
C SER A 111 -8.79 -14.66 -2.96
N ILE A 112 -8.81 -14.57 -1.63
CA ILE A 112 -7.85 -13.79 -0.83
C ILE A 112 -6.43 -14.34 -1.01
N ALA A 113 -6.26 -15.66 -1.05
CA ALA A 113 -4.96 -16.28 -1.29
C ALA A 113 -4.43 -15.96 -2.68
N ALA A 114 -5.28 -16.01 -3.72
CA ALA A 114 -4.90 -15.65 -5.08
C ALA A 114 -4.53 -14.16 -5.21
N ALA A 115 -5.40 -13.27 -4.71
CA ALA A 115 -5.18 -11.82 -4.73
C ALA A 115 -3.97 -11.42 -3.87
N GLY A 116 -3.85 -12.01 -2.68
CA GLY A 116 -2.75 -11.79 -1.74
C GLY A 116 -1.41 -12.28 -2.29
N GLY A 117 -1.39 -13.42 -2.99
CA GLY A 117 -0.20 -13.91 -3.68
C GLY A 117 0.28 -12.96 -4.78
N PHE A 118 -0.64 -12.46 -5.61
CA PHE A 118 -0.32 -11.44 -6.61
C PHE A 118 0.21 -10.14 -5.98
N LEU A 119 -0.45 -9.66 -4.92
CA LEU A 119 -0.03 -8.46 -4.20
C LEU A 119 1.36 -8.62 -3.56
N ALA A 120 1.66 -9.81 -3.03
CA ALA A 120 2.97 -10.12 -2.45
C ALA A 120 4.09 -10.06 -3.49
N ILE A 121 3.89 -10.63 -4.68
CA ILE A 121 4.87 -10.57 -5.78
C ILE A 121 5.05 -9.14 -6.26
N PHE A 122 3.96 -8.38 -6.40
CA PHE A 122 4.03 -6.97 -6.77
C PHE A 122 4.85 -6.16 -5.76
N PHE A 123 4.56 -6.31 -4.46
CA PHE A 123 5.29 -5.60 -3.41
C PHE A 123 6.77 -6.02 -3.36
N ALA A 124 7.06 -7.32 -3.53
CA ALA A 124 8.43 -7.81 -3.62
C ALA A 124 9.20 -7.20 -4.80
N CYS A 125 8.56 -7.08 -5.97
CA CYS A 125 9.14 -6.41 -7.14
C CYS A 125 9.42 -4.92 -6.86
N VAL A 126 8.45 -4.18 -6.31
CA VAL A 126 8.64 -2.77 -5.95
C VAL A 126 9.77 -2.61 -4.94
N MET A 127 9.84 -3.48 -3.94
CA MET A 127 10.91 -3.47 -2.95
C MET A 127 12.27 -3.78 -3.58
N ALA A 128 12.35 -4.75 -4.48
CA ALA A 128 13.57 -5.08 -5.21
C ALA A 128 14.06 -3.90 -6.07
N ILE A 129 13.13 -3.23 -6.77
CA ILE A 129 13.44 -2.01 -7.55
C ILE A 129 13.92 -0.90 -6.62
N TYR A 130 13.27 -0.69 -5.49
CA TYR A 130 13.66 0.32 -4.50
C TYR A 130 15.06 0.07 -3.96
N ILE A 131 15.37 -1.16 -3.55
CA ILE A 131 16.70 -1.57 -3.08
C ILE A 131 17.73 -1.41 -4.20
N GLY A 132 17.38 -1.80 -5.44
CA GLY A 132 18.22 -1.63 -6.61
C GLY A 132 18.56 -0.17 -6.87
N ALA A 133 17.57 0.72 -6.82
CA ALA A 133 17.77 2.16 -6.99
C ALA A 133 18.66 2.74 -5.88
N LEU A 134 18.43 2.35 -4.62
CA LEU A 134 19.30 2.74 -3.51
C LEU A 134 20.75 2.26 -3.72
N SER A 135 20.93 1.02 -4.19
CA SER A 135 22.25 0.46 -4.48
C SER A 135 22.96 1.21 -5.61
N VAL A 136 22.25 1.54 -6.69
CA VAL A 136 22.80 2.32 -7.81
C VAL A 136 23.18 3.73 -7.36
N ALA A 137 22.33 4.39 -6.56
CA ALA A 137 22.63 5.70 -6.01
C ALA A 137 23.86 5.67 -5.11
N ALA A 138 23.96 4.69 -4.20
CA ALA A 138 25.13 4.52 -3.34
C ALA A 138 26.41 4.27 -4.16
N PHE A 139 26.32 3.43 -5.20
CA PHE A 139 27.44 3.17 -6.10
C PHE A 139 27.87 4.42 -6.87
N ALA A 140 26.91 5.19 -7.39
CA ALA A 140 27.18 6.44 -8.10
C ALA A 140 27.84 7.48 -7.19
N ILE A 141 27.33 7.65 -5.96
CA ILE A 141 27.92 8.56 -4.95
C ILE A 141 29.34 8.11 -4.62
N SER A 142 29.55 6.82 -4.37
CA SER A 142 30.88 6.28 -4.08
C SER A 142 31.86 6.46 -5.23
N THR A 143 31.41 6.29 -6.47
CA THR A 143 32.25 6.48 -7.65
C THR A 143 32.59 7.96 -7.82
N ALA A 144 31.59 8.84 -7.67
CA ALA A 144 31.79 10.28 -7.75
C ALA A 144 32.79 10.78 -6.71
N THR A 145 32.69 10.33 -5.44
CA THR A 145 33.64 10.73 -4.39
C THR A 145 35.06 10.26 -4.68
N VAL A 146 35.24 9.01 -5.11
CA VAL A 146 36.58 8.50 -5.50
C VAL A 146 37.15 9.29 -6.67
N LEU A 147 36.35 9.56 -7.71
CA LEU A 147 36.77 10.37 -8.84
C LEU A 147 37.13 11.80 -8.42
N THR A 148 36.35 12.41 -7.52
CA THR A 148 36.67 13.73 -6.97
C THR A 148 37.99 13.71 -6.21
N ILE A 149 38.24 12.70 -5.36
CA ILE A 149 39.52 12.58 -4.64
C ILE A 149 40.69 12.47 -5.62
N ILE A 150 40.57 11.60 -6.64
CA ILE A 150 41.61 11.42 -7.67
C ILE A 150 41.84 12.74 -8.42
N ALA A 151 40.78 13.42 -8.84
CA ALA A 151 40.87 14.70 -9.55
C ALA A 151 41.55 15.77 -8.70
N VAL A 152 41.18 15.90 -7.42
CA VAL A 152 41.81 16.84 -6.49
C VAL A 152 43.29 16.51 -6.31
N VAL A 153 43.65 15.24 -6.11
CA VAL A 153 45.07 14.82 -5.99
C VAL A 153 45.87 15.15 -7.25
N ILE A 154 45.30 14.93 -8.44
CA ILE A 154 45.95 15.29 -9.71
C ILE A 154 46.16 16.80 -9.79
N VAL A 155 45.12 17.61 -9.54
CA VAL A 155 45.20 19.07 -9.63
C VAL A 155 46.19 19.64 -8.60
N THR A 156 46.12 19.20 -7.36
CA THR A 156 47.05 19.62 -6.29
C THR A 156 48.48 19.11 -6.56
N GLY A 157 48.63 17.90 -7.11
CA GLY A 157 49.93 17.37 -7.51
C GLY A 157 50.57 18.23 -8.61
N TRP A 158 49.79 18.61 -9.63
CA TRP A 158 50.25 19.49 -10.70
C TRP A 158 50.62 20.89 -10.20
N ILE A 159 49.78 21.51 -9.36
CA ILE A 159 50.08 22.85 -8.82
C ILE A 159 51.36 22.83 -7.98
N GLY A 160 51.55 21.79 -7.16
CA GLY A 160 52.76 21.59 -6.37
C GLY A 160 54.00 21.35 -7.25
N PHE A 161 53.86 20.53 -8.30
CA PHE A 161 54.93 20.26 -9.26
C PHE A 161 55.38 21.54 -9.96
N PHE A 162 54.44 22.33 -10.49
CA PHE A 162 54.75 23.60 -11.14
C PHE A 162 55.43 24.58 -10.18
N TRP A 163 54.98 24.64 -8.91
CA TRP A 163 55.60 25.48 -7.90
C TRP A 163 57.08 25.10 -7.66
N VAL A 164 57.37 23.81 -7.54
CA VAL A 164 58.74 23.31 -7.34
C VAL A 164 59.63 23.57 -8.55
N VAL A 165 59.15 23.30 -9.78
CA VAL A 165 59.90 23.57 -11.02
C VAL A 165 60.21 25.05 -11.19
N TRP A 166 59.23 25.91 -10.92
CA TRP A 166 59.41 27.36 -10.96
C TRP A 166 60.45 27.83 -9.93
N LEU A 167 60.34 27.34 -8.69
CA LEU A 167 61.25 27.70 -7.60
C LEU A 167 62.68 27.19 -7.88
N ALA A 168 62.82 25.98 -8.39
CA ALA A 168 64.10 25.42 -8.82
C ALA A 168 64.73 26.26 -9.95
N THR A 169 63.95 26.65 -10.96
CA THR A 169 64.42 27.50 -12.06
C THR A 169 64.88 28.87 -11.56
N MET A 170 64.09 29.51 -10.70
CA MET A 170 64.44 30.80 -10.08
C MET A 170 65.70 30.71 -9.22
N LYS A 171 65.87 29.62 -8.46
CA LYS A 171 67.08 29.37 -7.66
C LYS A 171 68.29 29.14 -8.55
N SER A 172 68.17 28.33 -9.60
CA SER A 172 69.23 28.09 -10.58
C SER A 172 69.64 29.38 -11.30
N MET A 173 68.69 30.24 -11.68
CA MET A 173 69.00 31.53 -12.30
C MET A 173 69.72 32.46 -11.32
N ARG A 174 69.32 32.51 -10.04
CA ARG A 174 70.01 33.31 -9.01
C ARG A 174 71.44 32.82 -8.80
N LEU A 175 71.65 31.51 -8.71
CA LEU A 175 72.98 30.92 -8.60
C LEU A 175 73.83 31.24 -9.84
N ALA A 176 73.28 31.10 -11.04
CA ALA A 176 73.97 31.46 -12.27
C ALA A 176 74.35 32.95 -12.29
N LYS A 177 73.44 33.85 -11.91
CA LYS A 177 73.73 35.29 -11.79
C LYS A 177 74.83 35.57 -10.76
N GLN A 178 74.82 34.88 -9.63
CA GLN A 178 75.83 35.06 -8.58
C GLN A 178 77.21 34.54 -9.04
N SER A 179 77.26 33.38 -9.71
CA SER A 179 78.49 32.85 -10.32
C SER A 179 79.03 33.76 -11.42
N LEU A 180 78.16 34.30 -12.28
CA LEU A 180 78.55 35.27 -13.28
C LEU A 180 79.08 36.55 -12.63
N SER A 181 78.41 37.08 -11.60
CA SER A 181 78.91 38.26 -10.88
C SER A 181 80.26 38.02 -10.21
N MET A 182 80.50 36.86 -9.58
CA MET A 182 81.78 36.53 -8.94
C MET A 182 82.90 36.38 -9.98
N THR A 183 82.61 35.74 -11.12
CA THR A 183 83.57 35.57 -12.22
C THR A 183 83.86 36.90 -12.91
N SER A 184 82.84 37.72 -13.18
CA SER A 184 83.01 39.07 -13.71
C SER A 184 83.71 40.01 -12.73
N SER A 185 83.54 39.81 -11.41
CA SER A 185 84.26 40.58 -10.39
C SER A 185 85.74 40.22 -10.33
N ALA A 186 86.09 38.94 -10.49
CA ALA A 186 87.49 38.51 -10.57
C ALA A 186 88.17 39.03 -11.85
N VAL A 187 87.47 39.01 -12.98
CA VAL A 187 87.97 39.56 -14.25
C VAL A 187 88.07 41.10 -14.20
N SER A 188 87.10 41.78 -13.59
CA SER A 188 87.12 43.24 -13.39
C SER A 188 88.27 43.67 -12.48
N ALA A 189 88.49 42.99 -11.35
CA ALA A 189 89.61 43.26 -10.45
C ALA A 189 90.96 43.15 -11.19
N TYR A 190 91.13 42.15 -12.06
CA TYR A 190 92.33 41.98 -12.88
C TYR A 190 92.51 43.07 -13.95
N SER A 191 91.40 43.63 -14.46
CA SER A 191 91.46 44.76 -15.40
C SER A 191 91.67 46.11 -14.70
N SER A 192 91.19 46.26 -13.46
CA SER A 192 91.38 47.47 -12.65
C SER A 192 92.83 47.62 -12.18
N SER A 193 93.51 46.52 -11.84
CA SER A 193 94.94 46.54 -11.52
C SER A 193 95.79 46.93 -12.74
N ARG A 194 95.39 46.48 -13.94
CA ARG A 194 96.05 46.88 -15.20
C ARG A 194 95.81 48.35 -15.57
N ARG A 195 94.64 48.91 -15.23
CA ARG A 195 94.31 50.32 -15.49
C ARG A 195 94.91 51.28 -14.45
N ALA A 196 95.05 50.85 -13.19
CA ALA A 196 95.80 51.57 -12.16
C ALA A 196 97.31 51.63 -12.46
N HIS A 197 97.86 50.59 -13.09
CA HIS A 197 99.26 50.58 -13.51
C HIS A 197 99.58 51.60 -14.60
N HIS A 198 98.62 51.93 -15.47
CA HIS A 198 98.81 52.94 -16.52
C HIS A 198 98.67 54.38 -16.05
N HIS A 199 97.95 54.65 -14.95
CA HIS A 199 97.87 56.01 -14.41
C HIS A 199 99.10 56.42 -13.58
N HIS A 200 99.88 55.46 -13.08
CA HIS A 200 101.11 55.76 -12.31
C HIS A 200 102.32 56.06 -13.21
N GLU A 201 102.23 55.80 -14.51
CA GLU A 201 103.32 56.03 -15.48
C GLU A 201 103.20 57.40 -16.18
N ALA A 202 102.03 58.04 -16.12
CA ALA A 202 101.77 59.36 -16.71
C ALA A 202 102.16 60.55 -15.78
N ASP A 203 102.53 60.28 -14.52
CA ASP A 203 102.87 61.30 -13.50
C ASP A 203 104.39 61.39 -13.23
N LYS A 204 105.22 60.83 -14.12
CA LYS A 204 106.69 60.79 -13.98
C LYS A 204 107.47 61.38 -15.14
N VAL A 205 106.84 62.22 -15.97
CA VAL A 205 107.52 62.94 -17.04
C VAL A 205 107.25 64.44 -16.90
N ASP A 206 107.89 65.03 -15.89
CA ASP A 206 108.31 66.43 -15.86
C ASP A 206 109.83 66.47 -15.74
#